data_AF-A0A7Y2UY20-F1
#
_entry.id   AF-A0A7Y2UY20-F1
#
_cell.length_a   1.000
_cell.length_b   1.000
_cell.length_c   1.000
_cell.angle_alpha   90.00
_cell.angle_beta   90.00
_cell.angle_gamma   90.00
#
_symmetry.space_group_name_H-M   'P 1'
#
loop_
_entity.id
_entity.type
_entity.pdbx_description
1 polymer ?
#
loop_
_entity_poly.entity_id
_entity_poly.type
_entity_poly.pdbx_seq_one_letter_code
_entity_poly.pdbx_strand_id
1 'polypeptide(L)'
;MAYSLFRGKKRQDIYTIAFYNLENLFDTRNDPHKLDDDFTPKGFKKWTPKRYRRKIKKLSKTIARLGKRTSKHPPVLVGLAELENKLVIREMLGTKALREMGYKYVHYDSP
;
A
#
# COMPACT_ATOMS: atom_id res chain seq x y z
N MET A 1 24.11 -29.86 -40.71
CA MET A 1 24.04 -29.28 -39.35
C MET A 1 23.25 -27.98 -39.43
N ALA A 2 21.97 -28.00 -39.06
CA ALA A 2 21.15 -26.79 -39.01
C ALA A 2 21.34 -26.12 -37.66
N TYR A 3 22.01 -24.98 -37.63
CA TYR A 3 22.04 -24.13 -36.43
C TYR A 3 20.65 -23.53 -36.23
N SER A 4 20.05 -23.78 -35.07
CA SER A 4 18.79 -23.15 -34.69
C SER A 4 19.00 -21.63 -34.58
N LEU A 5 18.48 -20.89 -35.57
CA LEU A 5 18.50 -19.43 -35.65
C LEU A 5 17.53 -18.74 -34.67
N PHE A 6 16.81 -19.51 -33.85
CA PHE A 6 15.79 -18.99 -32.95
C PHE A 6 16.11 -19.33 -31.49
N ARG A 7 17.20 -18.76 -30.97
CA ARG A 7 17.36 -18.61 -29.53
C ARG A 7 16.40 -17.50 -29.08
N GLY A 8 15.13 -17.85 -28.86
CA GLY A 8 14.14 -16.92 -28.32
C GLY A 8 14.68 -16.26 -27.06
N LYS A 9 14.70 -14.92 -26.99
CA LYS A 9 15.05 -14.20 -25.76
C LYS A 9 14.17 -14.76 -24.64
N LYS A 10 14.78 -15.42 -23.64
CA LYS A 10 14.06 -15.80 -22.41
C LYS A 10 13.41 -14.53 -21.88
N ARG A 11 12.08 -14.47 -21.91
CA ARG A 11 11.33 -13.38 -21.28
C ARG A 11 11.62 -13.48 -19.78
N GLN A 12 12.41 -12.56 -19.26
CA GLN A 12 12.56 -12.43 -17.82
C GLN A 12 11.32 -11.72 -17.31
N ASP A 13 10.49 -12.45 -16.57
CA ASP A 13 9.42 -11.84 -15.81
C ASP A 13 10.06 -11.09 -14.64
N ILE A 14 9.99 -9.76 -14.72
CA ILE A 14 10.49 -8.88 -13.67
C ILE A 14 9.34 -8.65 -12.70
N TYR A 15 9.59 -8.93 -11.43
CA TYR A 15 8.66 -8.68 -10.33
C TYR A 15 9.20 -7.59 -9.42
N THR A 16 8.30 -6.83 -8.81
CA THR A 16 8.65 -5.75 -7.89
C THR A 16 8.26 -6.16 -6.46
N ILE A 17 9.16 -5.96 -5.52
CA ILE A 17 8.88 -6.00 -4.08
C ILE A 17 9.08 -4.59 -3.55
N ALA A 18 8.20 -4.14 -2.66
CA ALA A 18 8.26 -2.81 -2.09
C ALA A 18 8.13 -2.84 -0.57
N PHE A 19 8.70 -1.82 0.06
CA PHE A 19 8.44 -1.47 1.46
C PHE A 19 8.06 0.01 1.51
N TYR A 20 7.00 0.35 2.24
CA TYR A 20 6.49 1.72 2.31
C TYR A 20 6.03 2.10 3.72
N ASN A 21 6.75 3.05 4.33
CA ASN A 21 6.31 3.72 5.54
C ASN A 21 5.17 4.72 5.21
N LEU A 22 4.04 4.62 5.92
CA LEU A 22 2.83 5.40 5.65
C LEU A 22 2.70 6.69 6.48
N GLU A 23 3.74 7.05 7.24
CA GLU A 23 3.87 8.31 8.00
C GLU A 23 2.72 8.51 8.98
N ASN A 24 2.54 7.57 9.91
CA ASN A 24 1.38 7.50 10.82
C ASN A 24 0.03 7.60 10.09
N LEU A 25 -0.38 6.50 9.45
CA LEU A 25 -1.71 6.38 8.86
C LEU A 25 -2.71 5.85 9.89
N PHE A 26 -3.26 6.78 10.66
CA PHE A 26 -4.27 6.49 11.67
C PHE A 26 -5.67 6.61 11.08
N ASP A 27 -6.58 5.80 11.59
CA ASP A 27 -7.99 5.90 11.28
C ASP A 27 -8.60 7.16 11.94
N THR A 28 -9.92 7.32 11.88
CA THR A 28 -10.59 8.53 12.41
C THR A 28 -11.39 8.29 13.67
N ARG A 29 -11.22 7.13 14.30
CA ARG A 29 -11.83 6.77 15.58
C ARG A 29 -10.77 7.01 16.64
N ASN A 30 -11.07 7.89 17.57
CA ASN A 30 -10.21 8.07 18.73
C ASN A 30 -10.29 6.80 19.58
N ASP A 31 -9.13 6.20 19.83
CA ASP A 31 -8.96 5.15 20.82
C ASP A 31 -8.29 5.76 22.06
N PRO A 32 -8.98 5.83 23.22
CA PRO A 32 -8.44 6.46 24.42
C PRO A 32 -7.20 5.76 24.98
N HIS A 33 -6.84 4.58 24.47
CA HIS A 33 -5.64 3.84 24.85
C HIS A 33 -4.46 4.04 23.88
N LYS A 34 -4.61 4.87 22.84
CA LYS A 34 -3.56 5.17 21.85
C LYS A 34 -3.18 6.64 21.89
N LEU A 35 -1.93 6.93 21.51
CA LEU A 35 -1.41 8.29 21.34
C LEU A 35 -1.84 8.86 19.97
N ASP A 36 -3.15 8.93 19.71
CA ASP A 36 -3.73 9.35 18.42
C ASP A 36 -4.45 10.71 18.45
N ASP A 37 -4.44 11.41 19.59
CA ASP A 37 -5.19 12.67 19.81
C ASP A 37 -4.88 13.74 18.75
N ASP A 38 -3.62 13.81 18.32
CA ASP A 38 -3.14 14.68 17.25
C ASP A 38 -3.83 14.41 15.90
N PHE A 39 -4.24 13.16 15.68
CA PHE A 39 -4.89 12.63 14.50
C PHE A 39 -6.41 12.54 14.68
N THR A 40 -6.99 13.53 15.35
CA THR A 40 -8.45 13.74 15.36
C THR A 40 -8.83 15.02 14.61
N PRO A 41 -10.12 15.21 14.27
CA PRO A 41 -10.58 16.47 13.65
C PRO A 41 -10.28 17.72 14.51
N LYS A 42 -10.26 17.55 15.84
CA LYS A 42 -9.97 18.61 16.82
C LYS A 42 -8.50 18.67 17.24
N GLY A 43 -7.73 17.61 16.98
CA GLY A 43 -6.31 17.51 17.28
C GLY A 43 -5.43 18.43 16.43
N PHE A 44 -4.16 18.51 16.80
CA PHE A 44 -3.18 19.41 16.17
C PHE A 44 -3.10 19.25 14.64
N LYS A 45 -3.17 18.01 14.12
CA LYS A 45 -3.09 17.75 12.67
C LYS A 45 -4.41 18.03 11.95
N LYS A 46 -5.51 18.31 12.66
CA LYS A 46 -6.87 18.48 12.11
C LYS A 46 -7.22 17.34 11.16
N TRP A 47 -7.11 16.11 11.65
CA TRP A 47 -7.27 14.87 10.89
C TRP A 47 -8.75 14.56 10.68
N THR A 48 -9.32 15.07 9.59
CA THR A 48 -10.72 14.83 9.25
C THR A 48 -10.89 13.57 8.39
N PRO A 49 -12.09 12.95 8.36
CA PRO A 49 -12.41 11.85 7.44
C PRO A 49 -12.06 12.16 5.97
N LYS A 50 -12.20 13.43 5.55
CA LYS A 50 -11.80 13.88 4.21
C LYS A 50 -10.29 13.78 3.99
N ARG A 51 -9.46 14.16 4.98
CA ARG A 51 -7.99 14.07 4.89
C ARG A 51 -7.53 12.62 4.92
N TYR A 52 -8.11 11.81 5.80
CA TYR A 52 -7.87 10.38 5.90
C TYR A 52 -8.13 9.66 4.56
N ARG A 53 -9.36 9.75 4.02
CA ARG A 53 -9.71 9.14 2.72
C ARG A 53 -8.80 9.63 1.58
N ARG A 54 -8.42 10.91 1.61
CA ARG A 54 -7.49 11.48 0.61
C ARG A 54 -6.09 10.88 0.74
N LYS A 55 -5.56 10.69 1.96
CA LYS A 55 -4.27 10.04 2.21
C LYS A 55 -4.31 8.58 1.75
N ILE A 56 -5.32 7.80 2.16
CA ILE A 56 -5.55 6.42 1.68
C ILE A 56 -5.53 6.34 0.16
N LYS A 57 -6.31 7.19 -0.53
CA LYS A 57 -6.38 7.18 -2.01
C LYS A 57 -5.03 7.48 -2.65
N LYS A 58 -4.26 8.44 -2.09
CA LYS A 58 -2.94 8.80 -2.61
C LYS A 58 -1.93 7.66 -2.40
N LEU A 59 -1.84 7.12 -1.19
CA LEU A 59 -0.93 6.02 -0.85
C LEU A 59 -1.23 4.78 -1.70
N SER A 60 -2.51 4.42 -1.83
CA SER A 60 -2.93 3.27 -2.64
C SER A 60 -2.58 3.45 -4.13
N LYS A 61 -2.71 4.67 -4.66
CA LYS A 61 -2.29 5.00 -6.03
C LYS A 61 -0.77 4.92 -6.19
N THR A 62 0.00 5.30 -5.16
CA THR A 62 1.47 5.16 -5.17
C THR A 62 1.84 3.68 -5.24
N ILE A 63 1.30 2.84 -4.35
CA ILE A 63 1.55 1.39 -4.33
C ILE A 63 1.26 0.75 -5.70
N ALA A 64 0.10 1.05 -6.29
CA ALA A 64 -0.31 0.54 -7.60
C ALA A 64 0.62 0.94 -8.76
N ARG A 65 1.48 1.94 -8.57
CA ARG A 65 2.41 2.46 -9.60
C ARG A 65 3.85 2.01 -9.40
N LEU A 66 4.20 1.44 -8.25
CA LEU A 66 5.55 0.97 -7.96
C LEU A 66 5.96 -0.08 -9.01
N GLY A 67 7.18 0.03 -9.53
CA GLY A 67 7.72 -0.91 -10.51
C GLY A 67 7.13 -0.81 -11.92
N LYS A 68 6.09 0.01 -12.18
CA LYS A 68 5.35 0.02 -13.45
C LYS A 68 6.18 0.29 -14.72
N ARG A 69 7.35 0.94 -14.59
CA ARG A 69 8.26 1.18 -15.72
C ARG A 69 9.11 -0.05 -16.10
N THR A 70 9.25 -0.99 -15.18
CA THR A 70 10.17 -2.14 -15.29
C THR A 70 9.44 -3.47 -15.29
N SER A 71 8.38 -3.59 -14.49
CA SER A 71 7.54 -4.76 -14.34
C SER A 71 6.20 -4.58 -15.07
N LYS A 72 5.72 -5.66 -15.71
CA LYS A 72 4.35 -5.73 -16.26
C LYS A 72 3.29 -6.02 -15.20
N HIS A 73 3.73 -6.47 -14.03
CA HIS A 73 2.88 -6.80 -12.89
C HIS A 73 2.94 -5.68 -11.84
N PRO A 74 1.86 -5.46 -11.06
CA PRO A 74 1.97 -4.69 -9.83
C PRO A 74 2.98 -5.35 -8.87
N PRO A 75 3.45 -4.66 -7.82
CA PRO A 75 4.35 -5.25 -6.84
C PRO A 75 3.79 -6.57 -6.30
N VAL A 76 4.54 -7.66 -6.35
CA VAL A 76 4.04 -8.97 -5.88
C VAL A 76 3.91 -9.03 -4.35
N LEU A 77 4.72 -8.21 -3.67
CA LEU A 77 4.72 -8.08 -2.22
C LEU A 77 4.97 -6.62 -1.84
N VAL A 78 4.22 -6.12 -0.86
CA VAL A 78 4.36 -4.77 -0.31
C VAL A 78 4.38 -4.88 1.21
N GLY A 79 5.52 -4.57 1.82
CA GLY A 79 5.61 -4.33 3.25
C GLY A 79 5.14 -2.92 3.59
N LEU A 80 4.37 -2.79 4.67
CA LEU A 80 3.85 -1.50 5.15
C LEU A 80 4.29 -1.28 6.60
N ALA A 81 4.58 -0.04 6.95
CA ALA A 81 4.88 0.38 8.31
C ALA A 81 4.11 1.66 8.69
N GLU A 82 4.00 1.91 9.99
CA GLU A 82 3.30 3.06 10.59
C GLU A 82 1.83 3.20 10.15
N LEU A 83 1.12 2.08 10.15
CA LEU A 83 -0.34 2.06 10.07
C LEU A 83 -0.91 1.58 11.39
N GLU A 84 -2.10 2.06 11.73
CA GLU A 84 -2.63 1.90 13.08
C GLU A 84 -3.25 0.54 13.36
N ASN A 85 -3.95 -0.03 12.37
CA ASN A 85 -4.70 -1.26 12.54
C ASN A 85 -5.14 -1.87 11.18
N LYS A 86 -5.70 -3.08 11.24
CA LYS A 86 -6.21 -3.84 10.08
C LYS A 86 -7.36 -3.15 9.31
N LEU A 87 -8.13 -2.24 9.93
CA LEU A 87 -9.19 -1.50 9.25
C LEU A 87 -8.59 -0.61 8.17
N VAL A 88 -7.49 0.08 8.48
CA VAL A 88 -6.75 0.93 7.55
C VAL A 88 -6.31 0.15 6.31
N ILE A 89 -5.76 -1.07 6.50
CA ILE A 89 -5.36 -1.93 5.38
C ILE A 89 -6.57 -2.31 4.53
N ARG A 90 -7.67 -2.74 5.17
CA ARG A 90 -8.90 -3.12 4.47
C ARG A 90 -9.43 -1.97 3.61
N GLU A 91 -9.42 -0.74 4.15
CA GLU A 91 -9.86 0.43 3.41
C GLU A 91 -8.93 0.79 2.25
N MET A 92 -7.61 0.68 2.44
CA MET A 92 -6.64 0.83 1.35
C MET A 92 -6.87 -0.19 0.22
N LEU A 93 -7.04 -1.47 0.56
CA LEU A 93 -7.32 -2.53 -0.41
C LEU A 93 -8.67 -2.35 -1.11
N GLY A 94 -9.64 -1.71 -0.45
CA GLY A 94 -10.94 -1.35 -1.04
C GLY A 94 -10.89 -0.20 -2.06
N THR A 95 -9.77 0.53 -2.17
CA THR A 95 -9.67 1.65 -3.12
C THR A 95 -9.68 1.19 -4.57
N LYS A 96 -10.15 2.06 -5.48
CA LYS A 96 -10.11 1.81 -6.94
C LYS A 96 -8.71 1.41 -7.45
N ALA A 97 -7.64 1.86 -6.80
CA ALA A 97 -6.28 1.57 -7.22
C ALA A 97 -5.82 0.15 -6.89
N LEU A 98 -6.34 -0.47 -5.83
CA LEU A 98 -5.85 -1.75 -5.32
C LEU A 98 -6.88 -2.88 -5.36
N ARG A 99 -8.18 -2.56 -5.42
CA ARG A 99 -9.27 -3.55 -5.34
C ARG A 99 -9.19 -4.66 -6.39
N GLU A 100 -8.76 -4.32 -7.60
CA GLU A 100 -8.65 -5.27 -8.72
C GLU A 100 -7.31 -6.04 -8.69
N MET A 101 -6.36 -5.68 -7.83
CA MET A 101 -5.05 -6.33 -7.73
C MET A 101 -5.06 -7.61 -6.88
N GLY A 102 -6.15 -7.88 -6.15
CA GLY A 102 -6.35 -9.13 -5.43
C GLY A 102 -5.44 -9.34 -4.21
N TYR A 103 -4.79 -8.29 -3.70
CA TYR A 103 -3.95 -8.40 -2.50
C TYR A 103 -4.72 -8.92 -1.29
N LYS A 104 -4.04 -9.71 -0.49
CA LYS A 104 -4.39 -10.09 0.87
C LYS A 104 -3.34 -9.53 1.82
N TYR A 105 -3.60 -9.56 3.12
CA TYR A 105 -2.69 -9.02 4.10
C TYR A 105 -2.56 -9.93 5.31
N VAL A 106 -1.40 -9.84 5.95
CA VAL A 106 -1.14 -10.27 7.32
C VAL A 106 -0.75 -9.00 8.09
N HIS A 107 -1.22 -8.87 9.32
CA HIS A 107 -1.00 -7.68 10.14
C HIS A 107 -0.50 -8.11 11.52
N TYR A 108 0.51 -7.40 12.02
CA TYR A 108 1.03 -7.54 13.36
C TYR A 108 1.11 -6.16 13.99
N ASP A 109 0.62 -6.03 15.22
CA ASP A 109 0.79 -4.83 16.01
C ASP A 109 2.25 -4.77 16.49
N SER A 110 2.89 -3.62 16.31
CA SER A 110 4.22 -3.36 16.87
C SER A 110 4.11 -3.25 18.39
N PRO A 111 5.13 -3.69 19.16
CA PRO A 111 5.24 -3.39 20.59
C PRO A 111 5.19 -1.88 20.89
#